data_AF-A0A175RA74-F1
#
_entry.id   AF-A0A175RA74-F1
#
_cell.length_a   1.000
_cell.length_b   1.000
_cell.length_c   1.000
_cell.angle_alpha   90.00
_cell.angle_beta   90.00
_cell.angle_gamma   90.00
#
_symmetry.space_group_name_H-M   'P 1'
#
loop_
_entity.id
_entity.type
_entity.pdbx_description
1 polymer ?
#
loop_
_entity_poly.entity_id
_entity_poly.type
_entity_poly.pdbx_seq_one_letter_code
_entity_poly.pdbx_strand_id
1 'polypeptide(L)' 'MDHEKKPLETPDAFLNALGDSLKAKDGVDTDLASILTTHILKAAPAPNAVAQAKDAIVKLASERADPPKVEVVNG' A
#
# COMPACT_ATOMS: atom_id res chain seq x y z
N MET A 1 11.20 15.60 -35.56
CA MET A 1 11.49 15.07 -34.21
C MET A 1 10.28 15.39 -33.38
N ASP A 2 9.40 14.41 -33.25
CA ASP A 2 8.16 14.50 -32.50
C ASP A 2 8.47 14.91 -31.06
N HIS A 3 8.02 16.10 -30.67
CA HIS A 3 7.92 16.45 -29.27
C HIS A 3 6.81 15.58 -28.69
N GLU A 4 7.17 14.38 -28.27
CA GLU A 4 6.35 13.54 -27.43
C GLU A 4 6.01 14.36 -26.18
N LYS A 5 4.84 14.98 -26.16
CA LYS A 5 4.32 15.70 -25.01
C LYS A 5 4.15 14.68 -23.92
N LYS A 6 5.17 14.54 -23.06
CA LYS A 6 5.07 13.78 -21.82
C LYS A 6 3.80 14.30 -21.13
N PRO A 7 2.79 13.45 -20.90
CA PRO A 7 1.57 13.87 -20.23
C PRO A 7 1.95 14.59 -18.94
N LEU A 8 1.33 15.74 -18.67
CA LEU A 8 1.52 16.43 -17.39
C LEU A 8 1.16 15.42 -16.29
N GLU A 9 2.16 14.95 -15.56
CA GLU A 9 1.97 14.01 -14.47
C GLU A 9 1.10 14.67 -13.41
N THR A 10 -0.07 14.09 -13.15
CA THR A 10 -0.95 14.57 -12.10
C THR A 10 -0.42 14.10 -10.74
N PRO A 11 -0.71 14.83 -9.64
CA PRO A 11 -0.35 14.36 -8.31
C PRO A 11 -0.87 12.94 -8.02
N ASP A 12 -2.09 12.60 -8.46
CA ASP A 12 -2.62 11.24 -8.33
C ASP A 12 -1.81 10.20 -9.12
N ALA A 13 -1.42 10.52 -10.35
CA ALA A 13 -0.60 9.62 -11.16
C ALA A 13 0.76 9.35 -10.50
N PHE A 14 1.41 10.40 -10.00
CA PHE A 14 2.68 10.30 -9.27
C PHE A 14 2.54 9.44 -8.01
N LEU A 15 1.51 9.71 -7.19
CA LEU A 15 1.31 9.01 -5.91
C LEU A 15 0.93 7.54 -6.10
N ASN A 16 0.16 7.21 -7.15
CA ASN A 16 -0.11 5.82 -7.52
C ASN A 16 1.17 5.11 -7.97
N ALA A 17 1.96 5.73 -8.85
CA ALA A 17 3.23 5.16 -9.31
C ALA A 17 4.23 4.97 -8.16
N LEU A 18 4.25 5.89 -7.19
CA LEU A 18 5.02 5.74 -5.95
C LEU A 18 4.55 4.54 -5.14
N GLY A 19 3.24 4.37 -4.96
CA GLY A 19 2.65 3.22 -4.28
C GLY A 19 3.03 1.89 -4.93
N ASP A 20 2.96 1.81 -6.25
CA ASP A 20 3.35 0.61 -7.01
C ASP A 20 4.85 0.34 -6.90
N SER A 21 5.68 1.40 -6.95
CA SER A 21 7.13 1.30 -6.77
C SER A 21 7.51 0.79 -5.37
N LEU A 22 6.77 1.19 -4.33
CA LEU A 22 6.98 0.70 -2.97
C LEU A 22 6.66 -0.80 -2.86
N LYS A 23 5.57 -1.26 -3.47
CA LYS A 23 5.17 -2.68 -3.47
C LYS A 23 6.16 -3.56 -4.24
N ALA A 24 6.76 -3.03 -5.30
CA ALA A 24 7.73 -3.75 -6.12
C ALA A 24 9.14 -3.79 -5.52
N LYS A 25 9.40 -3.06 -4.43
CA LYS A 25 10.74 -2.94 -3.84
C LYS A 25 11.03 -4.10 -2.88
N ASP A 26 12.15 -4.77 -3.10
CA ASP A 26 12.64 -5.83 -2.22
C ASP A 26 12.80 -5.35 -0.77
N GLY A 27 12.33 -6.17 0.17
CA GLY A 27 12.38 -5.88 1.60
C GLY A 27 11.30 -4.89 2.08
N VAL A 28 10.45 -4.37 1.18
CA VAL A 28 9.25 -3.64 1.59
C VAL A 28 8.11 -4.60 1.83
N ASP A 29 7.41 -4.38 2.93
CA ASP A 29 6.18 -5.10 3.23
C ASP A 29 5.06 -4.66 2.30
N THR A 30 4.61 -5.58 1.43
CA THR A 30 3.61 -5.31 0.40
C THR A 30 2.25 -4.90 0.97
N ASP A 31 1.88 -5.41 2.14
CA ASP A 31 0.61 -5.09 2.78
C ASP A 31 0.67 -3.70 3.41
N LEU A 32 1.79 -3.38 4.07
CA LEU A 32 2.02 -2.02 4.60
C LEU A 32 2.08 -0.99 3.47
N ALA A 33 2.79 -1.28 2.37
CA ALA A 33 2.81 -0.42 1.19
C ALA A 33 1.41 -0.23 0.60
N SER A 34 0.59 -1.28 0.57
CA SER A 34 -0.81 -1.20 0.14
C SER A 34 -1.65 -0.29 1.03
N ILE A 35 -1.49 -0.37 2.36
CA ILE A 35 -2.17 0.54 3.29
C ILE A 35 -1.80 2.00 3.01
N LEU A 36 -0.52 2.29 2.75
CA LEU A 36 -0.08 3.63 2.39
C LEU A 36 -0.70 4.09 1.07
N THR A 37 -0.73 3.25 0.03
CA THR A 37 -1.40 3.57 -1.25
C THR A 37 -2.89 3.85 -1.07
N THR A 38 -3.58 3.09 -0.22
CA THR A 38 -5.03 3.22 -0.05
C THR A 38 -5.44 4.46 0.73
N HIS A 39 -4.67 4.85 1.75
CA HIS A 39 -5.09 5.90 2.69
C HIS A 39 -4.26 7.19 2.58
N ILE A 40 -2.95 7.09 2.32
CA ILE A 40 -2.01 8.22 2.45
C ILE A 40 -1.58 8.77 1.10
N LEU A 41 -1.21 7.92 0.15
CA LEU A 41 -0.69 8.32 -1.17
C LEU A 41 -1.83 8.65 -2.13
N LYS A 42 -2.59 9.69 -1.81
CA LYS A 42 -3.70 10.21 -2.62
C LYS A 42 -3.55 11.72 -2.77
N ALA A 43 -3.96 12.29 -3.89
CA ALA A 43 -3.89 13.75 -4.05
C ALA A 43 -4.82 14.49 -3.07
N ALA A 44 -5.93 13.85 -2.69
CA ALA A 44 -6.87 14.33 -1.67
C ALA A 44 -7.17 13.21 -0.66
N PRO A 45 -6.29 12.98 0.34
CA PRO A 45 -6.53 12.01 1.39
C PRO A 45 -7.69 12.47 2.28
N ALA A 46 -8.38 11.53 2.93
CA ALA A 46 -9.42 11.86 3.89
C ALA A 46 -8.82 12.63 5.10
N PRO A 47 -9.58 13.53 5.77
CA PRO A 47 -9.08 14.24 6.95
C PRO A 47 -8.57 13.32 8.07
N ASN A 48 -9.12 12.11 8.15
CA ASN A 48 -8.76 11.06 9.10
C ASN A 48 -7.90 9.95 8.48
N ALA A 49 -7.25 10.19 7.34
CA ALA A 49 -6.46 9.19 6.63
C ALA A 49 -5.39 8.51 7.49
N VAL A 50 -4.73 9.26 8.38
CA VAL A 50 -3.73 8.72 9.31
C VAL A 50 -4.36 7.76 10.31
N ALA A 51 -5.55 8.10 10.84
CA ALA A 51 -6.28 7.22 11.74
C ALA A 51 -6.70 5.93 11.02
N GLN A 52 -7.23 6.03 9.80
CA GLN A 52 -7.59 4.86 8.98
C GLN A 52 -6.39 3.96 8.66
N ALA A 53 -5.25 4.56 8.28
CA ALA A 53 -4.02 3.81 8.00
C ALA A 53 -3.52 3.11 9.27
N LYS A 54 -3.53 3.78 10.42
CA LYS A 54 -3.17 3.18 11.71
C LYS A 54 -4.07 1.99 12.04
N ASP A 55 -5.38 2.14 11.92
CA ASP A 55 -6.33 1.07 12.23
C ASP A 55 -6.11 -0.15 11.31
N ALA A 56 -5.82 0.10 10.02
CA ALA A 56 -5.46 -0.96 9.08
C ALA A 56 -4.14 -1.66 9.44
N ILE A 57 -3.12 -0.92 9.91
CA ILE A 57 -1.84 -1.50 10.37
C ILE A 57 -2.06 -2.35 11.62
N VAL A 58 -2.85 -1.88 12.58
CA VAL A 58 -3.15 -2.64 13.81
C VAL A 58 -3.89 -3.93 13.47
N LYS A 59 -4.85 -3.87 12.53
CA LYS A 59 -5.55 -5.05 12.03
C LYS A 59 -4.57 -6.03 11.38
N LEU A 60 -3.72 -5.58 10.47
CA LEU A 60 -2.70 -6.41 9.80
C LEU A 60 -1.75 -7.07 10.81
N ALA A 61 -1.29 -6.30 11.81
CA ALA A 61 -0.42 -6.83 12.86
C ALA A 61 -1.13 -7.91 13.69
N SER A 62 -2.43 -7.73 13.97
CA SER A 62 -3.24 -8.71 14.69
C SER A 62 -3.41 -10.01 13.88
N GLU A 63 -3.71 -9.90 12.59
CA GLU A 63 -3.83 -11.03 11.67
C GLU A 63 -2.51 -11.82 11.56
N ARG A 64 -1.37 -11.14 11.57
CA ARG A 64 -0.05 -11.79 11.52
C ARG A 64 0.40 -12.37 12.86
N ALA A 65 -0.10 -11.83 13.96
CA ALA A 65 0.17 -12.35 15.31
C ALA A 65 -0.63 -13.63 15.62
N ASP A 66 -1.73 -13.88 14.90
CA ASP A 66 -2.55 -15.09 15.02
C ASP A 66 -2.53 -15.92 13.72
N PRO A 67 -1.37 -16.54 13.37
CA PRO A 67 -1.29 -17.35 12.19
C PRO A 67 -2.23 -18.57 12.33
N PRO A 68 -2.99 -18.93 11.27
CA PRO A 68 -3.87 -20.10 11.33
C PRO A 68 -3.04 -21.33 11.69
N LYS A 69 -3.50 -22.09 12.69
CA LYS A 69 -2.88 -23.36 13.08
C LYS A 69 -2.93 -24.29 11.88
N VAL A 70 -1.76 -24.60 11.31
CA VAL A 70 -1.63 -25.62 10.28
C VAL A 70 -2.06 -26.94 10.91
N GLU A 71 -3.20 -27.50 10.51
CA GLU A 71 -3.53 -28.88 10.82
C GLU A 71 -2.50 -29.76 10.11
N VAL A 72 -1.48 -30.20 10.85
CA VAL A 72 -0.63 -31.31 10.45
C VAL A 72 -1.48 -32.58 10.48
N VAL A 73 -2.09 -32.89 9.33
CA VAL A 73 -2.60 -34.23 9.03
C VAL A 73 -1.39 -35.15 8.88
N ASN A 74 -0.93 -35.71 10.01
CA ASN A 74 -0.01 -36.84 9.99
C ASN A 74 -0.83 -38.09 9.65
N GLY A 75 -0.55 -38.68 8.48
CA GLY A 75 -1.03 -40.00 8.08
C GLY A 75 -0.33 -41.13 8.83
#